data_AF-A0A965MR18-F1
#
_entry.id   AF-A0A965MR18-F1
#
_cell.length_a   1.000
_cell.length_b   1.000
_cell.length_c   1.000
_cell.angle_alpha   90.00
_cell.angle_beta   90.00
_cell.angle_gamma   90.00
#
_symmetry.space_group_name_H-M   'P 1'
#
loop_
_entity.id
_entity.type
_entity.pdbx_description
1 polymer ?
#
loop_
_entity_poly.entity_id
_entity_poly.type
_entity_poly.pdbx_seq_one_letter_code
_entity_poly.pdbx_strand_id
1 'polypeptide(L)' 'VCCTCRAKVMEGQVEMAKNFTLSDEEIAQGFVLSCQARAKTPKVVISFDER' A
#
# COMPACT_ATOMS: atom_id res chain seq x y z
N VAL A 1 11.28 0.57 12.05
CA VAL A 1 10.29 0.86 10.98
C VAL A 1 11.04 0.83 9.66
N CYS A 2 10.55 0.12 8.64
CA CYS A 2 11.21 -0.05 7.33
C CYS A 2 10.25 0.30 6.17
N CYS A 3 10.78 0.42 4.94
CA CYS A 3 10.01 0.69 3.70
C CYS A 3 10.14 -0.40 2.63
N THR A 4 10.75 -1.54 2.95
CA THR A 4 11.05 -2.59 1.96
C THR A 4 9.80 -3.21 1.34
N CYS A 5 8.68 -3.21 2.07
CA CYS A 5 7.41 -3.77 1.60
C CYS A 5 6.50 -2.71 0.93
N ARG A 6 7.02 -1.54 0.52
CA ARG A 6 6.25 -0.50 -0.17
C ARG A 6 5.80 -1.01 -1.55
N ALA A 7 4.52 -0.87 -1.86
CA ALA A 7 3.90 -1.23 -3.12
C ALA A 7 2.82 -0.21 -3.47
N LYS A 8 2.46 -0.07 -4.74
CA LYS A 8 1.35 0.77 -5.20
C LYS A 8 0.15 -0.09 -5.57
N VAL A 9 -1.04 0.31 -5.14
CA VAL A 9 -2.29 -0.35 -5.50
C VAL A 9 -2.71 0.09 -6.89
N MET A 10 -2.77 -0.87 -7.81
CA MET A 10 -3.18 -0.66 -9.21
C MET A 10 -4.66 -0.99 -9.42
N GLU A 11 -5.19 -1.98 -8.70
CA GLU A 11 -6.59 -2.38 -8.76
C GLU A 11 -7.07 -2.83 -7.37
N GLY A 12 -8.32 -2.54 -7.04
CA GLY A 12 -8.93 -2.90 -5.76
C GLY A 12 -8.63 -1.89 -4.65
N GLN A 13 -8.99 -2.26 -3.41
CA GLN A 13 -8.77 -1.43 -2.24
C GLN A 13 -8.11 -2.23 -1.12
N VAL A 14 -7.21 -1.58 -0.41
CA VAL A 14 -6.58 -2.12 0.79
C VAL A 14 -6.66 -1.11 1.92
N GLU A 15 -6.60 -1.61 3.14
CA GLU A 15 -6.52 -0.81 4.35
C GLU A 15 -5.25 -1.16 5.12
N MET A 16 -4.53 -0.14 5.59
CA MET A 16 -3.42 -0.33 6.51
C MET A 16 -3.84 0.07 7.92
N ALA A 17 -3.72 -0.86 8.87
CA ALA A 17 -4.10 -0.61 10.26
C ALA A 17 -3.16 0.38 10.98
N LYS A 18 -1.89 0.42 10.55
CA LYS A 18 -0.88 1.33 11.09
C LYS A 18 0.02 1.79 9.95
N ASN A 19 0.01 3.09 9.68
CA ASN A 19 0.96 3.69 8.76
C ASN A 19 1.88 4.62 9.56
N PHE A 20 3.15 4.23 9.70
CA PHE A 20 4.16 5.00 10.42
C PHE A 20 5.24 5.57 9.50
N THR A 21 5.15 5.31 8.20
CA THR A 21 6.29 5.51 7.29
C THR A 21 5.94 6.20 5.98
N LEU A 22 4.72 6.03 5.46
CA LEU A 22 4.31 6.69 4.21
C LEU A 22 3.74 8.07 4.53
N SER A 23 4.13 9.06 3.75
CA SER A 23 3.53 10.39 3.77
C SER A 23 2.07 10.36 3.29
N ASP A 24 1.27 11.35 3.68
CA ASP A 24 -0.12 11.45 3.23
C ASP A 24 -0.24 11.53 1.70
N GLU A 25 0.75 12.14 1.03
CA GLU A 25 0.85 12.16 -0.43
C GLU A 25 1.08 10.78 -1.03
N GLU A 26 1.98 9.97 -0.44
CA GLU A 26 2.19 8.59 -0.91
C GLU A 26 0.93 7.74 -0.75
N ILE A 27 0.20 7.89 0.36
CA ILE A 27 -1.09 7.21 0.55
C ILE A 27 -2.10 7.68 -0.50
N ALA A 28 -2.17 8.99 -0.76
CA ALA A 28 -3.06 9.56 -1.76
C ALA A 28 -2.71 9.09 -3.18
N GLN A 29 -1.44 8.84 -3.46
CA GLN A 29 -0.96 8.23 -4.71
C GLN A 29 -1.21 6.71 -4.78
N GLY A 30 -1.76 6.10 -3.71
CA GLY A 30 -2.09 4.69 -3.65
C GLY A 30 -0.94 3.79 -3.19
N PHE A 31 0.12 4.35 -2.61
CA PHE A 31 1.19 3.56 -2.00
C PHE A 31 0.79 3.01 -0.64
N VAL A 32 1.19 1.76 -0.40
CA VAL A 32 0.86 0.98 0.78
C VAL A 32 2.04 0.10 1.17
N LEU A 33 2.11 -0.28 2.44
CA LEU A 33 3.01 -1.30 2.95
C LEU A 33 2.31 -2.65 2.86
N SER A 34 2.68 -3.47 1.87
CA SER A 34 2.03 -4.76 1.61
C SER A 34 2.06 -5.69 2.83
N CYS A 35 3.12 -5.61 3.65
CA CYS A 35 3.26 -6.37 4.88
C CYS A 35 2.24 -6.01 5.98
N GLN A 36 1.56 -4.87 5.86
CA GLN A 36 0.53 -4.40 6.79
C GLN A 36 -0.81 -4.12 6.10
N ALA A 37 -0.91 -4.38 4.80
CA ALA A 37 -2.10 -4.11 4.00
C ALA A 37 -3.10 -5.26 4.10
N ARG A 38 -4.37 -4.94 4.37
CA ARG A 38 -5.50 -5.87 4.36
C ARG A 38 -6.39 -5.56 3.17
N ALA A 39 -6.67 -6.54 2.33
CA ALA A 39 -7.56 -6.38 1.19
C ALA A 39 -9.00 -6.10 1.66
N LYS A 40 -9.62 -5.05 1.12
CA LYS A 40 -11.05 -4.73 1.30
C LYS A 40 -11.91 -5.21 0.14
N THR A 41 -11.28 -5.62 -0.96
CA THR A 41 -11.93 -6.18 -2.15
C THR A 41 -11.50 -7.63 -2.39
N PRO A 42 -12.33 -8.46 -3.06
CA PRO A 42 -11.99 -9.86 -3.36
C PRO A 42 -10.73 -10.02 -4.23
N LYS A 43 -10.42 -9.00 -5.03
CA LYS A 43 -9.23 -8.94 -5.87
C LYS A 43 -8.52 -7.61 -5.62
N VAL A 44 -7.21 -7.67 -5.48
CA VAL A 44 -6.31 -6.52 -5.39
C VAL A 44 -5.10 -6.81 -6.27
N VAL A 45 -4.68 -5.82 -7.05
CA VAL A 45 -3.43 -5.85 -7.80
C VAL A 45 -2.52 -4.77 -7.25
N ILE A 46 -1.32 -5.16 -6.83
CA ILE A 46 -0.30 -4.24 -6.34
C ILE A 46 0.96 -4.38 -7.19
N SER A 47 1.69 -3.29 -7.37
CA SER A 47 2.99 -3.24 -8.05
C SER A 47 4.08 -2.83 -7.08
N PHE A 48 5.21 -3.55 -7.09
CA PHE A 48 6.40 -3.22 -6.29
C PHE A 48 7.45 -2.42 -7.09
N ASP A 49 7.27 -2.29 -8.41
CA ASP A 49 8.23 -1.64 -9.31
C ASP A 49 7.95 -0.14 -9.52
N GLU A 50 6.83 0.37 -9.00
CA GLU A 50 6.51 1.79 -9.02
C GLU A 50 7.40 2.53 -8.00
N ARG A 51 8.26 3.44 -8.49
CA ARG A 51 9.23 4.18 -7.67
C ARG A 51 8.76 5.57 -7.29
#